data_AF-A0A838MJM9-F1
#
_entry.id   AF-A0A838MJM9-F1
#
_cell.length_a   1.000
_cell.length_b   1.000
_cell.length_c   1.000
_cell.angle_alpha   90.00
_cell.angle_beta   90.00
_cell.angle_gamma   90.00
#
_symmetry.space_group_name_H-M   'P 1'
#
loop_
_entity.id
_entity.type
_entity.pdbx_description
1 polymer ?
#
loop_
_entity_poly.entity_id
_entity_poly.type
_entity_poly.pdbx_seq_one_letter_code
_entity_poly.pdbx_strand_id
1 'polypeptide(L)' 'RITTSPLKTMVVSDTIPINGNDIACDKIKVLSVADIIGEAIIRSHKGDSVTSLFV' A
#
# COMPACT_ATOMS: atom_id res chain seq x y z
N ARG A 1 -2.04 -8.88 -18.65
CA ARG A 1 -0.63 -8.58 -19.02
C ARG A 1 0.36 -8.95 -17.91
N ILE A 2 0.08 -8.63 -16.64
CA ILE A 2 0.99 -8.92 -15.53
C ILE A 2 1.18 -10.43 -15.30
N THR A 3 0.09 -11.20 -15.34
CA THR A 3 0.12 -12.67 -15.20
C THR A 3 1.08 -13.35 -16.18
N THR A 4 1.09 -12.91 -17.44
CA THR A 4 1.92 -13.47 -18.52
C THR A 4 3.31 -12.82 -18.64
N SER A 5 3.65 -11.87 -17.77
CA SER A 5 4.94 -11.16 -17.80
C SER A 5 6.06 -11.96 -17.12
N PRO A 6 7.35 -11.67 -17.38
CA PRO A 6 8.47 -12.30 -16.69
C PRO A 6 8.63 -11.83 -15.22
N LEU A 7 7.75 -10.95 -14.72
CA LEU A 7 7.81 -10.48 -13.34
C LEU A 7 7.60 -11.64 -12.36
N LYS A 8 8.46 -11.68 -11.34
CA LYS A 8 8.36 -12.64 -10.22
C LYS A 8 7.26 -12.23 -9.22
N THR A 9 7.24 -10.96 -8.85
CA THR A 9 6.28 -10.41 -7.89
C THR A 9 6.07 -8.93 -8.20
N MET A 10 4.84 -8.45 -8.00
CA MET A 10 4.45 -7.06 -8.04
C MET A 10 3.87 -6.70 -6.67
N VAL A 11 4.56 -5.83 -5.94
CA VAL A 11 4.12 -5.38 -4.62
C VAL A 11 3.48 -4.01 -4.77
N VAL A 12 2.29 -3.84 -4.20
CA VAL A 12 1.48 -2.62 -4.31
C VAL A 12 0.88 -2.26 -2.96
N SER A 13 0.58 -0.98 -2.73
CA SER A 13 -0.18 -0.55 -1.56
C SER A 13 -1.67 -0.75 -1.76
N ASP A 14 -2.43 -0.86 -0.68
CA ASP A 14 -3.89 -0.86 -0.66
C ASP A 14 -4.52 0.55 -0.80
N THR A 15 -3.75 1.55 -1.25
CA THR A 15 -4.23 2.93 -1.50
C THR A 15 -5.29 3.00 -2.61
N ILE A 16 -5.30 2.02 -3.51
CA ILE A 16 -6.34 1.83 -4.52
C ILE A 16 -6.91 0.43 -4.32
N PRO A 17 -8.24 0.27 -4.19
CA PRO A 17 -8.86 -1.04 -4.05
C PRO A 17 -8.56 -1.94 -5.26
N ILE A 18 -8.03 -3.13 -5.00
CA ILE A 18 -7.81 -4.15 -6.04
C ILE A 18 -9.03 -5.05 -6.12
N ASN A 19 -9.60 -5.19 -7.32
CA ASN A 19 -10.86 -5.89 -7.56
C ASN A 19 -10.77 -6.84 -8.76
N GLY A 20 -11.69 -7.82 -8.83
CA GLY A 20 -11.89 -8.66 -10.00
C GLY A 20 -10.67 -9.51 -10.37
N ASN A 21 -10.28 -9.50 -11.64
CA ASN A 21 -9.20 -10.33 -12.18
C ASN A 21 -7.81 -10.02 -11.59
N ASP A 22 -7.61 -8.85 -10.98
CA ASP A 22 -6.33 -8.50 -10.36
C ASP A 22 -6.10 -9.27 -9.05
N ILE A 23 -7.16 -9.64 -8.33
CA ILE A 23 -7.08 -10.51 -7.14
C ILE A 23 -6.64 -11.92 -7.54
N ALA A 24 -7.00 -12.37 -8.74
CA ALA A 24 -6.65 -13.69 -9.27
C ALA A 24 -5.20 -13.78 -9.78
N CYS A 25 -4.42 -12.70 -9.75
CA CYS A 25 -3.03 -12.71 -10.17
C CYS A 25 -2.11 -13.04 -9.00
N ASP A 26 -1.62 -14.27 -8.91
CA ASP A 26 -0.72 -14.76 -7.83
C ASP A 26 0.59 -13.96 -7.68
N LYS A 27 0.94 -13.16 -8.70
CA LYS A 27 2.12 -12.30 -8.68
C LYS A 27 1.91 -11.03 -7.85
N ILE A 28 0.67 -10.61 -7.62
CA ILE A 28 0.35 -9.37 -6.94
C ILE A 28 0.31 -9.61 -5.42
N LYS A 29 1.06 -8.80 -4.68
CA LYS A 29 1.02 -8.75 -3.22
C LYS A 29 0.63 -7.35 -2.78
N VAL A 30 -0.44 -7.27 -2.00
CA VAL A 30 -0.94 -6.01 -1.44
C VAL A 30 -0.36 -5.82 -0.04
N LEU A 31 0.24 -4.66 0.21
CA LEU A 31 0.68 -4.23 1.53
C LEU A 31 -0.22 -3.10 2.01
N SER A 32 -0.62 -3.17 3.27
CA SER A 32 -1.42 -2.09 3.84
C SER A 32 -0.56 -0.89 4.22
N VAL A 33 -1.05 0.31 3.91
CA VAL A 33 -0.48 1.57 4.42
C VAL A 33 -1.34 2.21 5.50
N ALA A 34 -2.40 1.51 5.97
CA ALA A 34 -3.35 2.03 6.93
C ALA A 34 -2.71 2.51 8.23
N ASP A 35 -1.72 1.77 8.76
CA ASP A 35 -1.03 2.13 10.00
C ASP A 35 -0.29 3.48 9.88
N ILE A 36 0.43 3.68 8.77
CA ILE A 36 1.18 4.93 8.51
C ILE A 36 0.21 6.10 8.33
N ILE A 37 -0.87 5.90 7.59
CA ILE A 37 -1.88 6.94 7.37
C ILE A 37 -2.60 7.29 8.67
N GLY A 38 -2.97 6.29 9.48
CA GLY A 38 -3.60 6.49 10.79
C GLY A 38 -2.73 7.33 11.72
N GLU A 39 -1.44 7.02 11.79
CA GLU A 39 -0.50 7.77 12.59
C GLU A 39 -0.29 9.20 12.07
N ALA A 40 -0.25 9.38 10.75
CA ALA A 40 -0.19 10.72 10.14
C ALA A 40 -1.40 11.59 10.51
N ILE A 41 -2.60 11.01 10.58
CA ILE A 41 -3.83 11.69 11.03
C ILE A 41 -3.71 12.11 12.50
N ILE A 42 -3.31 11.19 13.38
CA ILE A 42 -3.15 11.46 14.82
C ILE A 42 -2.15 12.60 15.05
N ARG A 43 -1.01 12.57 14.35
CA ARG A 43 0.03 13.60 14.46
C ARG A 43 -0.41 14.94 13.94
N SER A 44 -1.07 14.97 12.79
CA SER A 44 -1.65 16.19 12.22
C SER A 44 -2.67 16.82 13.18
N HIS A 45 -3.46 16.00 13.88
CA HIS A 45 -4.41 16.48 14.88
C HIS A 45 -3.72 17.04 16.14
N LYS A 46 -2.63 16.41 16.60
CA LYS A 46 -1.88 16.83 17.80
C LYS A 46 -0.89 17.97 17.56
N GLY A 47 -0.61 18.30 16.29
CA GLY A 47 0.48 19.22 15.92
C GLY A 47 1.88 18.59 16.01
N ASP A 48 1.95 17.25 16.07
CA ASP A 48 3.20 16.52 16.07
C ASP A 48 3.80 16.45 14.65
N SER A 49 5.12 16.27 14.55
CA SER A 49 5.77 16.19 13.25
C SER A 49 5.41 14.89 12.50
N VAL A 50 4.82 15.03 11.31
CA VAL A 50 4.57 13.94 10.37
C VAL A 50 5.88 13.44 9.72
N THR A 51 6.91 14.30 9.61
CA THR A 51 8.17 13.92 8.95
C THR A 51 8.92 12.81 9.68
N SER A 52 8.64 12.61 10.97
CA SER A 52 9.20 11.51 11.75
C SER A 52 8.61 10.13 11.43
N LEU A 53 7.67 10.02 10.50
CA LEU A 53 7.24 8.74 9.92
C LEU A 53 8.15 8.25 8.77
N PHE A 54 9.13 9.05 8.37
CA PHE A 54 10.04 8.77 7.24
C PHE A 54 11.49 8.49 7.68
N VAL A 55 11.70 8.09 8.94
CA VAL A 55 12.99 7.69 9.53
C VAL A 55 13.12 6.17 9.61
#